data_AF-A0A0F2NVE0-F1
#
_entry.id   AF-A0A0F2NVE0-F1
#
_cell.length_a   1.000
_cell.length_b   1.000
_cell.length_c   1.000
_cell.angle_alpha   90.00
_cell.angle_beta   90.00
_cell.angle_gamma   90.00
#
_symmetry.space_group_name_H-M   'P 1'
#
loop_
_entity.id
_entity.type
_entity.pdbx_description
1 polymer ?
#
loop_
_entity_poly.entity_id
_entity_poly.type
_entity_poly.pdbx_seq_one_letter_code
_entity_poly.pdbx_strand_id
1 'polypeptide(L)'
;MSDTEQQFWDLVEELIGNANEKSAHQDPALISDAMLYAAARFGAYAAAIATAERKEFKEELGDIKALLMQQFETMLDANLDDYLENYKIYLER
;
A
#
# COMPACT_ATOMS: atom_id res chain seq x y z
N MET A 1 -20.40 7.08 2.23
CA MET A 1 -19.05 7.38 1.72
C MET A 1 -19.09 8.69 1.00
N SER A 2 -18.08 9.52 1.19
CA SER A 2 -17.83 10.71 0.37
C SER A 2 -17.31 10.30 -1.01
N ASP A 3 -17.42 11.21 -1.99
CA ASP A 3 -16.90 10.98 -3.35
C ASP A 3 -15.39 10.67 -3.34
N THR A 4 -14.64 11.28 -2.43
CA THR A 4 -13.20 11.03 -2.25
C THR A 4 -12.91 9.65 -1.66
N GLU A 5 -13.71 9.19 -0.70
CA GLU A 5 -13.58 7.83 -0.16
C GLU A 5 -13.87 6.79 -1.24
N GLN A 6 -14.90 7.01 -2.07
CA GLN A 6 -15.20 6.10 -3.18
C GLN A 6 -14.04 6.00 -4.17
N GLN A 7 -13.50 7.15 -4.60
CA GLN A 7 -12.35 7.19 -5.52
C GLN A 7 -11.13 6.47 -4.95
N PHE A 8 -10.89 6.59 -3.64
CA PHE A 8 -9.82 5.85 -2.97
C PHE A 8 -10.00 4.33 -3.12
N TRP A 9 -11.19 3.81 -2.80
CA TRP A 9 -11.45 2.37 -2.90
C TRP A 9 -11.44 1.87 -4.35
N ASP A 10 -11.95 2.65 -5.30
CA ASP A 10 -11.89 2.31 -6.72
C ASP A 10 -10.43 2.13 -7.19
N LEU A 11 -9.51 2.99 -6.73
CA LEU A 11 -8.08 2.86 -7.03
C LEU A 11 -7.44 1.64 -6.35
N VAL A 12 -7.82 1.33 -5.11
CA VAL A 12 -7.36 0.14 -4.39
C VAL A 12 -7.77 -1.12 -5.15
N GLU A 13 -9.03 -1.22 -5.56
CA GLU A 13 -9.55 -2.36 -6.32
C GLU A 13 -8.88 -2.49 -7.69
N GLU A 14 -8.58 -1.38 -8.38
CA GLU A 14 -7.83 -1.42 -9.64
C GLU A 14 -6.42 -2.02 -9.46
N LEU A 15 -5.72 -1.62 -8.40
CA LEU A 15 -4.38 -2.15 -8.10
C LEU A 15 -4.42 -3.63 -7.71
N ILE A 16 -5.39 -4.04 -6.89
CA ILE A 16 -5.59 -5.45 -6.51
C ILE A 16 -5.99 -6.29 -7.73
N GLY A 17 -6.90 -5.79 -8.57
CA GLY A 17 -7.32 -6.45 -9.81
C GLY A 17 -6.12 -6.75 -10.72
N ASN A 18 -5.25 -5.75 -10.93
CA ASN A 18 -4.01 -5.92 -11.69
C ASN A 18 -3.07 -6.98 -11.09
N ALA A 19 -2.98 -7.06 -9.76
CA ALA A 19 -2.17 -8.07 -9.07
C ALA A 19 -2.78 -9.49 -9.22
N ASN A 20 -4.10 -9.60 -9.13
CA ASN A 20 -4.84 -10.84 -9.31
C ASN A 20 -4.69 -11.39 -10.73
N GLU A 21 -4.81 -10.54 -11.75
CA GLU A 21 -4.58 -10.94 -13.14
C GLU A 21 -3.18 -11.50 -13.37
N LYS A 22 -2.15 -10.86 -12.78
CA LYS A 22 -0.76 -11.34 -12.88
C LYS A 22 -0.54 -12.66 -12.14
N SER A 23 -1.26 -12.88 -11.04
CA SER A 23 -1.15 -14.09 -10.22
C SER A 23 -1.63 -15.35 -10.96
N ALA A 24 -2.34 -15.21 -12.08
CA ALA A 24 -2.69 -16.33 -12.94
C ALA A 24 -1.47 -16.97 -13.62
N HIS A 25 -0.35 -16.24 -13.76
CA HIS A 25 0.81 -16.65 -14.56
C HIS A 25 2.16 -16.42 -13.88
N GLN A 26 2.18 -15.83 -12.69
CA GLN A 26 3.40 -15.51 -11.92
C GLN A 26 3.21 -15.90 -10.46
N ASP A 27 4.32 -16.12 -9.75
CA ASP A 27 4.30 -16.43 -8.32
C ASP A 27 3.67 -15.27 -7.53
N PRO A 28 2.59 -15.50 -6.75
CA PRO A 28 1.99 -14.49 -5.90
C PRO A 28 2.98 -13.82 -4.94
N ALA A 29 4.00 -14.53 -4.47
CA ALA A 29 5.03 -13.95 -3.60
C ALA A 29 5.85 -12.87 -4.34
N LEU A 30 6.20 -13.12 -5.61
CA LEU A 30 6.90 -12.15 -6.45
C LEU A 30 6.04 -10.91 -6.71
N ILE A 31 4.73 -11.10 -6.94
CA ILE A 31 3.80 -10.00 -7.16
C ILE A 31 3.66 -9.17 -5.88
N SER A 32 3.54 -9.81 -4.73
CA SER A 32 3.49 -9.13 -3.42
C SER A 32 4.74 -8.28 -3.18
N ASP A 33 5.94 -8.82 -3.42
CA ASP A 33 7.20 -8.07 -3.29
C ASP A 33 7.24 -6.88 -4.26
N ALA A 34 6.78 -7.07 -5.50
CA ALA A 34 6.71 -6.01 -6.50
C ALA A 34 5.72 -4.89 -6.09
N MET A 35 4.57 -5.24 -5.52
CA MET A 35 3.58 -4.28 -5.02
C MET A 35 4.14 -3.46 -3.86
N LEU A 36 4.82 -4.10 -2.91
CA LEU A 36 5.47 -3.41 -1.80
C LEU A 36 6.53 -2.41 -2.29
N TYR A 37 7.35 -2.83 -3.26
CA TYR A 37 8.35 -1.94 -3.86
C TYR A 37 7.71 -0.78 -4.64
N ALA A 38 6.61 -1.05 -5.37
CA ALA A 38 5.86 -0.03 -6.08
C ALA A 38 5.26 1.01 -5.12
N ALA A 39 4.64 0.57 -4.02
CA ALA A 39 4.10 1.43 -2.98
C ALA A 39 5.19 2.31 -2.36
N ALA A 40 6.36 1.74 -2.04
CA ALA A 40 7.48 2.50 -1.50
C ALA A 40 7.98 3.58 -2.48
N ARG A 41 8.11 3.23 -3.76
CA ARG A 41 8.55 4.17 -4.81
C ARG A 41 7.54 5.30 -5.02
N PHE A 42 6.25 4.98 -5.06
CA PHE A 42 5.20 5.98 -5.23
C PHE A 42 5.08 6.89 -4.00
N GLY A 43 5.15 6.32 -2.78
CA GLY A 43 5.15 7.07 -1.54
C GLY A 43 6.32 8.06 -1.46
N ALA A 44 7.53 7.63 -1.86
CA ALA A 44 8.69 8.52 -1.94
C ALA A 44 8.48 9.67 -2.95
N TYR A 45 7.87 9.39 -4.10
CA TYR A 45 7.52 10.42 -5.09
C TYR A 45 6.49 11.41 -4.53
N ALA A 46 5.41 10.92 -3.93
CA ALA A 46 4.34 11.72 -3.34
C ALA A 46 4.89 12.66 -2.25
N ALA A 47 5.77 12.16 -1.39
CA ALA A 47 6.44 12.98 -0.38
C ALA A 47 7.34 14.04 -1.02
N ALA A 48 8.13 13.69 -2.04
CA ALA A 48 9.03 14.64 -2.70
C ALA A 48 8.26 15.79 -3.37
N ILE A 49 7.13 15.53 -4.03
CA ILE A 49 6.33 16.59 -4.68
C ILE A 49 5.52 17.43 -3.69
N ALA A 50 5.36 16.97 -2.45
CA ALA A 50 4.69 17.72 -1.38
C ALA A 50 5.62 18.77 -0.74
N THR A 51 6.94 18.61 -0.88
CA THR A 51 7.94 19.58 -0.41
C THR A 51 8.22 20.67 -1.44
N ALA A 52 8.52 21.89 -0.99
CA ALA A 52 8.77 23.04 -1.86
C ALA A 52 10.15 22.98 -2.53
N GLU A 53 11.16 22.46 -1.82
CA GLU A 53 12.52 22.38 -2.35
C GLU A 53 13.30 21.15 -1.85
N ARG A 54 14.38 20.83 -2.57
CA ARG A 54 15.27 19.70 -2.23
C ARG A 54 15.87 19.79 -0.82
N LYS A 55 16.09 21.00 -0.31
CA LYS A 55 16.66 21.20 1.02
C LYS A 55 15.67 20.75 2.10
N GLU A 56 14.42 21.21 2.01
CA GLU A 56 13.32 20.80 2.88
C GLU A 56 13.12 19.28 2.82
N PHE A 57 13.01 18.71 1.62
CA PHE A 57 12.90 17.25 1.46
C PHE A 57 14.02 16.49 2.16
N LYS A 58 15.25 17.00 2.11
CA LYS A 58 16.41 16.39 2.77
C LYS A 58 16.32 16.49 4.29
N GLU A 59 15.85 17.61 4.83
CA GLU A 59 15.69 17.84 6.27
C GLU A 59 14.56 16.97 6.84
N GLU A 60 13.52 16.69 6.07
CA GLU A 60 12.34 15.92 6.48
C GLU A 60 12.41 14.41 6.17
N LEU A 61 13.49 13.90 5.56
CA LEU A 61 13.61 12.47 5.15
C LEU A 61 13.29 11.48 6.29
N GLY A 62 13.71 11.80 7.51
CA GLY A 62 13.46 10.97 8.68
C GLY A 62 11.98 10.86 9.01
N ASP A 63 11.30 12.01 9.04
CA ASP A 63 9.88 12.11 9.40
C ASP A 63 8.99 11.52 8.31
N ILE A 64 9.30 11.77 7.04
CA ILE A 64 8.63 11.15 5.89
C ILE A 64 8.73 9.63 5.95
N LYS A 65 9.93 9.10 6.22
CA LYS A 65 10.12 7.65 6.34
C LYS A 65 9.30 7.07 7.50
N ALA A 66 9.33 7.73 8.66
CA ALA A 66 8.58 7.28 9.83
C ALA A 66 7.07 7.27 9.57
N LEU A 67 6.55 8.32 8.93
CA LEU A 67 5.13 8.42 8.57
C LEU A 67 4.71 7.30 7.62
N LEU A 68 5.46 7.07 6.54
CA LEU A 68 5.15 6.02 5.57
C LEU A 68 5.17 4.62 6.22
N MET A 69 6.16 4.36 7.09
CA MET A 69 6.24 3.09 7.81
C MET A 69 5.04 2.91 8.76
N GLN A 70 4.69 3.94 9.53
CA GLN A 70 3.57 3.88 10.47
C GLN A 70 2.22 3.68 9.76
N GLN A 71 2.01 4.37 8.64
CA GLN A 71 0.80 4.22 7.83
C GLN A 71 0.69 2.80 7.27
N PHE A 72 1.80 2.27 6.73
CA PHE A 72 1.83 0.90 6.21
C PHE A 72 1.58 -0.13 7.30
N GLU A 73 2.24 -0.01 8.46
CA GLU A 73 2.03 -0.87 9.62
C GLU A 73 0.57 -0.88 10.06
N THR A 74 -0.05 0.30 10.20
CA THR A 74 -1.48 0.41 10.56
C THR A 74 -2.39 -0.31 9.56
N MET A 75 -2.15 -0.15 8.26
CA MET A 75 -2.94 -0.84 7.23
C MET A 75 -2.69 -2.34 7.24
N LEU A 76 -1.44 -2.76 7.42
CA LEU A 76 -1.07 -4.18 7.45
C LEU A 76 -1.73 -4.88 8.64
N ASP A 77 -1.65 -4.29 9.84
CA ASP A 77 -2.24 -4.84 11.05
C ASP A 77 -3.75 -5.04 10.88
N ALA A 78 -4.47 -4.02 10.37
CA ALA A 78 -5.90 -4.13 10.11
C ALA A 78 -6.26 -5.28 9.15
N ASN A 79 -5.45 -5.50 8.11
CA ASN A 79 -5.67 -6.60 7.17
C ASN A 79 -5.31 -7.96 7.77
N LEU A 80 -4.22 -8.05 8.54
CA LEU A 80 -3.83 -9.28 9.21
C LEU A 80 -4.85 -9.69 10.26
N ASP A 81 -5.39 -8.74 11.02
CA ASP A 81 -6.45 -8.97 11.99
C ASP A 81 -7.72 -9.50 11.30
N ASP A 82 -8.13 -8.92 10.16
CA ASP A 82 -9.25 -9.45 9.38
C ASP A 82 -9.03 -10.90 8.92
N TYR A 83 -7.84 -11.22 8.43
CA TYR A 83 -7.50 -12.61 8.06
C TYR A 83 -7.41 -13.54 9.28
N LEU A 84 -7.02 -13.05 10.46
CA LEU A 84 -7.01 -13.85 11.69
C LEU A 84 -8.43 -14.16 12.14
N GLU A 85 -9.33 -13.17 12.10
CA GLU A 85 -10.73 -13.33 12.49
C GLU A 85 -11.51 -14.20 11.50
N ASN A 86 -11.25 -14.05 10.20
CA ASN A 86 -11.99 -14.69 9.12
C ASN A 86 -11.22 -15.84 8.44
N TYR A 87 -10.12 -16.32 9.05
CA TYR A 87 -9.19 -17.29 8.46
C TYR A 87 -9.88 -18.50 7.81
N LYS A 88 -10.81 -19.13 8.54
CA LYS A 88 -11.53 -20.33 8.09
C LYS A 88 -12.50 -20.05 6.95
N ILE A 89 -13.09 -18.85 6.94
CA ILE A 89 -14.06 -18.41 5.95
C ILE A 89 -13.34 -18.12 4.63
N TYR A 90 -12.26 -17.33 4.67
CA TYR A 90 -11.55 -16.91 3.47
C TYR A 90 -10.70 -18.01 2.84
N LEU A 91 -10.14 -18.92 3.64
CA LEU A 91 -9.25 -19.97 3.14
C LEU A 91 -9.92 -21.34 2.99
N GLU A 92 -11.22 -21.45 3.28
CA GLU A 92 -11.99 -22.70 3.27
C GLU A 92 -11.28 -23.84 4.04
N ARG A 93 -10.79 -23.56 5.26
CA ARG A 93 -10.05 -24.49 6.13
C ARG A 93 -10.70 -24.73 7.49
#